data_AF-A0A1G7JJP1-F1
#
_entry.id   AF-A0A1G7JJP1-F1
#
_cell.length_a   1.000
_cell.length_b   1.000
_cell.length_c   1.000
_cell.angle_alpha   90.00
_cell.angle_beta   90.00
_cell.angle_gamma   90.00
#
_symmetry.space_group_name_H-M   'P 1'
#
loop_
_entity.id
_entity.type
_entity.pdbx_description
1 polymer ?
#
loop_
_entity_poly.entity_id
_entity_poly.type
_entity_poly.pdbx_seq_one_letter_code
_entity_poly.pdbx_strand_id
1 'polypeptide(L)'
;MPEDDVCAHGDHRPPAAGGSCPCGMVTRVPAVRQGTTGDTGVRDLIARCLVERGGVADLPELRRRADRVLGALADAGLLVSPRSAAGGVAERRPA
;
A
#
# COMPACT_ATOMS: atom_id res chain seq x y z
N MET A 1 19.89 -18.93 -2.58
CA MET A 1 18.98 -18.01 -1.87
C MET A 1 18.57 -18.75 -0.59
N PRO A 2 18.84 -18.23 0.62
CA PRO A 2 18.33 -18.86 1.84
C PRO A 2 16.80 -18.96 1.72
N GLU A 3 16.24 -20.09 2.11
CA GLU A 3 14.81 -20.35 1.99
C GLU A 3 14.08 -19.32 2.86
N ASP A 4 13.25 -18.45 2.26
CA ASP A 4 12.47 -17.39 2.94
C ASP A 4 11.51 -17.93 4.03
N ASP A 5 11.50 -19.25 4.23
CA ASP A 5 10.65 -20.00 5.13
C ASP A 5 11.26 -20.22 6.52
N VAL A 6 12.54 -19.89 6.74
CA VAL A 6 13.20 -20.02 8.05
C VAL A 6 13.59 -18.65 8.60
N CYS A 7 13.30 -18.43 9.89
CA CYS A 7 13.71 -17.22 10.59
C CYS A 7 15.24 -17.06 10.52
N ALA A 8 15.72 -15.90 10.10
CA ALA A 8 17.16 -15.62 9.96
C ALA A 8 17.97 -15.76 11.26
N HIS A 9 17.29 -15.84 12.42
CA HIS A 9 17.91 -15.95 13.74
C HIS A 9 17.49 -17.22 14.52
N GLY A 10 16.82 -18.20 13.89
CA GLY A 10 16.54 -19.45 14.59
C GLY A 10 15.77 -20.47 13.76
N ASP A 11 15.65 -21.68 14.30
CA ASP A 11 15.16 -22.87 13.57
C ASP A 11 13.63 -23.00 13.53
N HIS A 12 12.93 -21.87 13.41
CA HIS A 12 11.47 -21.83 13.33
C HIS A 12 11.02 -21.00 12.14
N ARG A 13 9.77 -21.22 11.72
CA ARG A 13 9.17 -20.46 10.62
C ARG A 13 8.57 -19.15 11.12
N PRO A 14 8.78 -18.02 10.44
CA PRO A 14 8.08 -16.79 10.75
C PRO A 14 6.57 -16.92 10.46
N PRO A 15 5.70 -16.15 11.15
CA PRO A 15 4.26 -16.22 10.93
C PRO A 15 3.88 -15.97 9.46
N ALA A 16 3.04 -16.85 8.91
CA ALA A 16 2.65 -16.80 7.49
C ALA A 16 1.89 -15.51 7.13
N ALA A 17 1.07 -15.00 8.05
CA ALA A 17 0.31 -13.77 7.90
C ALA A 17 1.10 -12.49 8.23
N GLY A 18 2.40 -12.62 8.53
CA GLY A 18 3.25 -11.55 9.05
C GLY A 18 3.07 -11.29 10.55
N GLY A 19 3.87 -10.36 11.07
CA GLY A 19 3.99 -10.06 12.49
C GLY A 19 5.32 -10.52 13.10
N SER A 20 5.42 -10.36 14.41
CA SER A 20 6.61 -10.73 15.18
C SER A 20 6.71 -12.24 15.36
N CYS A 21 7.92 -12.76 15.19
CA CYS A 21 8.23 -14.15 15.45
C CYS A 21 8.17 -14.46 16.96
N PRO A 22 7.92 -15.72 17.36
CA PRO A 22 7.97 -16.12 18.77
C PRO A 22 9.33 -15.86 19.44
N CYS A 23 10.42 -15.84 18.68
CA CYS A 23 11.75 -15.50 19.19
C CYS A 23 11.96 -14.00 19.45
N GLY A 24 11.02 -13.13 19.06
CA GLY A 24 11.08 -11.68 19.25
C GLY A 24 12.05 -10.93 18.32
N MET A 25 12.90 -11.63 17.56
CA MET A 25 14.00 -11.02 16.79
C MET A 25 13.63 -10.63 15.35
N VAL A 26 12.61 -11.26 14.78
CA VAL A 26 12.21 -11.03 13.38
C VAL A 26 10.75 -10.59 13.33
N THR A 27 10.49 -9.46 12.69
CA THR A 27 9.13 -9.04 12.32
C THR A 27 8.98 -9.19 10.83
N ARG A 28 8.18 -10.17 10.41
CA ARG A 28 7.85 -10.35 8.99
C ARG A 28 6.74 -9.39 8.64
N VAL A 29 7.05 -8.33 7.90
CA VAL A 29 6.02 -7.47 7.31
C VAL A 29 5.52 -8.16 6.04
N PRO A 30 4.21 -8.46 5.90
CA PRO A 30 3.69 -9.04 4.67
C PRO A 30 4.02 -8.12 3.51
N ALA A 31 4.71 -8.66 2.49
CA ALA A 31 4.70 -8.04 1.18
C ALA A 31 3.26 -8.18 0.65
N VAL A 32 2.46 -7.13 0.81
CA VAL A 32 1.11 -7.08 0.26
C VAL A 32 1.25 -7.28 -1.25
N ARG A 33 0.76 -8.42 -1.78
CA ARG A 33 0.62 -8.56 -3.22
C ARG A 33 -0.35 -7.48 -3.66
N GLN A 34 0.16 -6.52 -4.43
CA GLN A 34 -0.64 -5.41 -4.93
C GLN A 34 -1.81 -6.01 -5.72
N GLY A 35 -3.01 -5.91 -5.16
CA GLY A 35 -4.23 -6.21 -5.90
C GLY A 35 -4.30 -5.24 -7.07
N THR A 36 -4.63 -5.74 -8.26
CA THR A 36 -4.93 -4.91 -9.43
C THR A 36 -6.23 -4.16 -9.21
N THR A 37 -6.23 -3.17 -8.31
CA THR A 37 -7.27 -2.16 -8.30
C THR A 37 -6.95 -1.22 -9.46
N GLY A 38 -7.87 -1.15 -10.43
CA GLY A 38 -7.68 -0.38 -11.66
C GLY A 38 -7.20 1.04 -11.41
N ASP A 39 -6.43 1.53 -12.38
CA ASP A 39 -5.72 2.82 -12.42
C ASP A 39 -6.59 4.04 -12.04
N THR A 40 -7.92 3.92 -12.20
CA THR A 40 -8.90 4.96 -11.88
C THR A 40 -8.94 5.34 -10.40
N GLY A 41 -8.63 4.41 -9.48
CA GLY A 41 -8.69 4.67 -8.05
C GLY A 41 -7.64 5.69 -7.57
N VAL A 42 -6.44 5.63 -8.11
CA VAL A 42 -5.34 6.55 -7.73
C VAL A 42 -5.61 7.94 -8.28
N ARG A 43 -6.01 8.03 -9.55
CA ARG A 43 -6.36 9.30 -10.20
C ARG A 43 -7.42 10.07 -9.42
N ASP A 44 -8.50 9.41 -9.01
CA ASP A 44 -9.58 10.06 -8.27
C ASP A 44 -9.18 10.46 -6.85
N LEU A 45 -8.27 9.72 -6.20
CA LEU A 45 -7.69 10.13 -4.91
C LEU A 45 -6.83 11.39 -5.04
N ILE A 46 -5.95 11.44 -6.05
CA ILE A 46 -5.13 12.62 -6.32
C ILE A 46 -6.02 13.82 -6.67
N ALA A 47 -7.05 13.62 -7.51
CA ALA A 47 -7.98 14.68 -7.86
C ALA A 47 -8.67 15.30 -6.63
N ARG A 48 -9.03 14.50 -5.62
CA ARG A 48 -9.59 15.00 -4.34
C ARG A 48 -8.58 15.80 -3.53
N CYS A 49 -7.30 15.42 -3.52
CA CYS A 49 -6.24 16.16 -2.83
C CYS A 49 -5.95 17.53 -3.46
N LEU A 50 -6.24 17.68 -4.75
CA LEU A 50 -6.01 18.92 -5.49
C LEU A 50 -7.15 19.95 -5.33
N VAL A 51 -8.22 19.61 -4.60
CA VAL A 51 -9.30 20.54 -4.28
C VAL A 51 -8.79 21.57 -3.28
N GLU A 52 -8.71 22.84 -3.69
CA GLU A 52 -8.41 23.95 -2.79
C GLU A 52 -9.54 24.13 -1.77
N ARG A 53 -9.18 24.46 -0.51
CA ARG A 53 -10.19 24.67 0.55
C ARG A 53 -11.10 25.85 0.17
N GLY A 54 -12.38 25.55 -0.03
CA GLY A 54 -13.41 26.54 -0.35
C GLY A 54 -13.60 26.83 -1.84
N GLY A 55 -12.86 26.16 -2.73
CA GLY A 55 -13.04 26.28 -4.18
C GLY A 55 -14.17 25.39 -4.71
N VAL A 56 -14.84 25.82 -5.78
CA VAL A 56 -15.75 24.96 -6.55
C VAL A 56 -14.89 24.03 -7.41
N ALA A 57 -15.00 22.74 -7.13
CA ALA A 57 -14.22 21.71 -7.80
C ALA A 57 -14.80 21.35 -9.18
N ASP A 58 -14.13 21.76 -10.26
CA ASP A 58 -14.39 21.23 -11.60
C ASP A 58 -13.71 19.85 -11.74
N LEU A 59 -14.50 18.79 -11.59
CA LEU A 59 -14.02 17.41 -11.51
C LEU A 59 -13.22 16.96 -12.76
N PRO A 60 -13.63 17.28 -14.01
CA PRO A 60 -12.80 17.12 -15.20
C PRO A 60 -11.43 17.79 -15.14
N GLU A 61 -11.34 19.03 -14.65
CA GLU A 61 -10.07 19.75 -14.55
C GLU A 61 -9.16 19.14 -13.47
N LEU A 62 -9.72 18.78 -12.32
CA LEU A 62 -8.97 18.10 -11.27
C LEU A 62 -8.42 16.75 -11.73
N ARG A 63 -9.19 16.02 -12.54
CA ARG A 63 -8.76 14.78 -13.18
C ARG A 63 -7.63 15.00 -14.18
N ARG A 64 -7.65 16.06 -14.99
CA ARG A 64 -6.52 16.42 -15.88
C ARG A 64 -5.27 16.80 -15.09
N ARG A 65 -5.42 17.52 -13.97
CA ARG A 65 -4.30 17.83 -13.07
C ARG A 65 -3.73 16.58 -12.43
N ALA A 66 -4.57 15.64 -12.01
CA ALA A 66 -4.14 14.35 -11.49
C ALA A 66 -3.34 13.55 -12.53
N ASP A 67 -3.75 13.55 -13.80
CA ASP A 67 -2.97 12.90 -14.87
C ASP A 67 -1.59 13.53 -15.06
N ARG A 68 -1.48 14.86 -14.96
CA ARG A 68 -0.17 15.54 -15.03
C ARG A 68 0.77 15.12 -13.89
N VAL A 69 0.22 14.95 -12.68
CA VAL A 69 0.99 14.45 -11.54
C VAL A 69 1.44 13.01 -11.78
N LEU A 70 0.54 12.13 -12.24
CA LEU A 70 0.87 10.75 -12.54
C LEU A 70 1.93 10.63 -13.64
N GLY A 71 1.84 11.45 -14.69
CA GLY A 71 2.85 11.53 -15.75
C GLY A 71 4.22 11.94 -15.20
N ALA A 72 4.30 12.99 -14.38
CA ALA A 72 5.55 13.43 -13.77
C ALA A 72 6.18 12.36 -12.85
N LEU A 73 5.37 11.58 -12.16
CA LEU A 73 5.86 10.46 -11.35
C LEU A 73 6.39 9.32 -12.22
N ALA A 74 5.70 9.00 -13.33
CA ALA A 74 6.17 8.02 -14.30
C ALA A 74 7.50 8.44 -14.96
N ASP A 75 7.63 9.71 -15.34
CA ASP A 75 8.88 10.27 -15.89
C ASP A 75 10.04 10.20 -14.89
N ALA A 76 9.74 10.29 -13.59
CA ALA A 76 10.70 10.08 -12.50
C ALA A 76 10.98 8.60 -12.20
N GLY A 77 10.37 7.66 -12.93
CA GLY A 77 10.50 6.21 -12.71
C GLY A 77 9.73 5.67 -11.50
N LEU A 78 8.77 6.44 -10.98
CA LEU A 78 7.95 6.06 -9.81
C LEU A 78 6.62 5.47 -10.27
N LEU A 79 6.44 4.17 -10.02
CA LEU A 79 5.17 3.48 -10.26
C LEU A 79 4.25 3.66 -9.05
N VAL A 80 3.15 4.39 -9.24
CA VAL A 80 2.12 4.56 -8.21
C VAL A 80 1.03 3.53 -8.43
N SER A 81 0.78 2.69 -7.43
CA SER A 81 -0.35 1.77 -7.42
C SER A 81 -1.16 1.99 -6.15
N PRO A 82 -2.49 1.88 -6.22
CA PRO A 82 -3.32 2.02 -5.03
C PRO A 82 -2.93 0.93 -4.02
N ARG A 83 -2.76 1.31 -2.76
CA ARG A 83 -2.59 0.34 -1.69
C ARG A 83 -3.93 -0.37 -1.50
N SER A 84 -3.97 -1.66 -1.85
CA SER A 84 -5.12 -2.48 -1.52
C SER A 84 -5.27 -2.51 0.02
N ALA A 85 -6.37 -1.96 0.52
CA ALA A 85 -6.75 -2.05 1.93
C ALA A 85 -7.29 -3.48 2.20
N ALA A 86 -6.43 -4.48 2.04
CA ALA A 86 -6.71 -5.84 2.45
C ALA A 86 -5.83 -6.15 3.67
N GLY A 87 -6.37 -5.86 4.84
CA GLY A 87 -5.75 -6.10 6.14
C GLY A 87 -6.78 -5.79 7.21
N GLY A 88 -7.79 -6.65 7.32
CA GLY A 88 -8.82 -6.56 8.34
C GLY A 88 -8.21 -6.39 9.72
N VAL A 89 -8.84 -5.54 10.52
CA VAL A 89 -8.61 -5.41 11.96
C VAL A 89 -8.67 -6.82 12.56
N ALA A 90 -7.51 -7.37 12.93
CA ALA A 90 -7.46 -8.57 13.74
C ALA A 90 -8.01 -8.19 15.12
N GLU A 91 -9.29 -8.50 15.30
CA GLU A 91 -10.04 -8.33 16.54
C GLU A 91 -9.25 -8.97 17.68
N ARG A 92 -8.85 -8.16 18.67
CA ARG A 92 -8.26 -8.66 19.92
C ARG A 92 -9.33 -9.47 20.63
N ARG A 93 -9.19 -10.80 20.64
CA ARG A 93 -9.96 -11.64 21.57
C ARG A 93 -9.27 -11.58 22.94
N PRO A 94 -9.95 -11.14 24.02
CA PRO A 94 -9.40 -11.27 25.37
C PRO A 94 -9.37 -12.75 25.78
N ALA A 95 -8.46 -13.04 26.71
CA ALA A 95 -8.10 -14.35 27.26
C ALA A 95 -9.29 -15.08 27.91
#